data_AF-A0A9Q3Z0G3-F1
#
_entry.id   AF-A0A9Q3Z0G3-F1
#
_cell.length_a   1.000
_cell.length_b   1.000
_cell.length_c   1.000
_cell.angle_alpha   90.00
_cell.angle_beta   90.00
_cell.angle_gamma   90.00
#
_symmetry.space_group_name_H-M   'P 1'
#
loop_
_entity.id
_entity.type
_entity.pdbx_description
1 polymer ?
#
loop_
_entity_poly.entity_id
_entity_poly.type
_entity_poly.pdbx_seq_one_letter_code
_entity_poly.pdbx_strand_id
1 'polypeptide(L)'
;MDAIKFFQSFSNPYLDIIFQIITMFGEEVFLVGSITLIYWCINKKVGYRLAFTYLTSMVLNGAIKEIFKIPRPFNKDGIKSLRTKTATGYSFPSGHTQGSSSFFTTLMLNINKIYFYIIGFIFIILIAISRLYLGVHTLMDVSGGLILGVVWAVIANKIMSYAEHNKQYTLFLLLIPIIISCIFCNSPDYFKAAGICCSFILGFFIETKYINFEVRQPFNIQIIKYILGISIALIIKILLKNFLPQNNLGEFIRYFVLGIWVTVFAPLAFSKISSLS
;
A
#
# COMPACT_ATOMS: atom_id res chain seq x y z
N MET A 1 0.56 -15.05 23.31
CA MET A 1 1.94 -14.57 23.06
C MET A 1 2.86 -15.69 22.60
N ASP A 2 2.38 -16.93 22.67
CA ASP A 2 3.15 -18.16 22.48
C ASP A 2 3.66 -18.30 21.05
N ALA A 3 2.89 -17.84 20.06
CA ALA A 3 3.34 -17.79 18.67
C ALA A 3 4.61 -16.93 18.49
N ILE A 4 4.70 -15.77 19.15
CA ILE A 4 5.89 -14.91 19.09
C ILE A 4 7.08 -15.66 19.71
N LYS A 5 6.88 -16.21 20.92
CA LYS A 5 7.91 -16.96 21.64
C LYS A 5 8.39 -18.18 20.85
N PHE A 6 7.49 -18.87 20.17
CA PHE A 6 7.80 -20.00 19.29
C PHE A 6 8.71 -19.56 18.13
N PHE A 7 8.38 -18.49 17.41
CA PHE A 7 9.26 -18.03 16.33
C PHE A 7 10.59 -17.48 16.84
N GLN A 8 10.59 -16.86 18.03
CA GLN A 8 11.80 -16.32 18.65
C GLN A 8 12.69 -17.38 19.31
N SER A 9 12.20 -18.60 19.58
CA SER A 9 13.06 -19.68 20.08
C SER A 9 14.12 -20.11 19.06
N PHE A 10 13.87 -19.84 17.77
CA PHE A 10 14.83 -20.04 16.69
C PHE A 10 15.74 -18.82 16.47
N SER A 11 15.55 -17.71 17.21
CA SER A 11 16.21 -16.44 16.91
C SER A 11 17.72 -16.50 17.03
N ASN A 12 18.39 -15.97 16.02
CA ASN A 12 19.84 -15.78 15.98
C ASN A 12 20.15 -14.59 15.05
N PRO A 13 21.39 -14.04 15.09
CA PRO A 13 21.74 -12.86 14.29
C PRO A 13 21.48 -12.99 12.78
N TYR A 14 21.65 -14.18 12.21
CA TYR A 14 21.42 -14.41 10.78
C TYR A 14 19.93 -14.41 10.44
N LEU A 15 19.10 -15.12 11.20
CA LEU A 15 17.65 -15.10 11.01
C LEU A 15 17.05 -13.72 11.31
N ASP A 16 17.61 -12.97 12.25
CA ASP A 16 17.21 -11.59 12.51
C ASP A 16 17.40 -10.71 11.27
N ILE A 17 18.51 -10.86 10.53
CA ILE A 17 18.74 -10.13 9.28
C ILE A 17 17.75 -10.59 8.21
N ILE A 18 17.57 -11.91 8.05
CA ILE A 18 16.67 -12.48 7.04
C ILE A 18 15.23 -11.98 7.24
N PHE A 19 14.69 -12.05 8.46
CA PHE A 19 13.32 -11.58 8.73
C PHE A 19 13.19 -10.06 8.64
N GLN A 20 14.27 -9.31 8.90
CA GLN A 20 14.28 -7.87 8.63
C GLN A 20 14.25 -7.55 7.14
N ILE A 21 14.88 -8.35 6.28
CA ILE A 21 14.79 -8.21 4.81
C ILE A 21 13.41 -8.63 4.33
N ILE A 22 12.91 -9.80 4.77
CA ILE A 22 11.58 -10.31 4.39
C ILE A 22 10.50 -9.26 4.70
N THR A 23 10.54 -8.64 5.87
CA THR A 23 9.51 -7.65 6.22
C THR A 23 9.54 -6.40 5.33
N MET A 24 10.66 -6.07 4.67
CA MET A 24 10.74 -4.90 3.78
C MET A 24 9.85 -5.06 2.54
N PHE A 25 9.59 -6.30 2.11
CA PHE A 25 8.63 -6.58 1.04
C PHE A 25 7.17 -6.27 1.45
N GLY A 26 6.90 -6.11 2.75
CA GLY A 26 5.60 -5.65 3.26
C GLY A 26 5.54 -4.16 3.55
N GLU A 27 6.60 -3.40 3.27
CA GLU A 27 6.64 -1.96 3.51
C GLU A 27 6.01 -1.15 2.39
N GLU A 28 5.47 0.02 2.73
CA GLU A 28 4.84 0.96 1.80
C GLU A 28 5.77 1.30 0.61
N VAL A 29 7.07 1.49 0.87
CA VAL A 29 8.04 1.85 -0.18
C VAL A 29 8.12 0.77 -1.25
N PHE A 30 8.22 -0.50 -0.85
CA PHE A 30 8.28 -1.62 -1.80
C PHE A 30 6.96 -1.80 -2.54
N LEU A 31 5.84 -1.79 -1.81
CA LEU A 31 4.52 -2.02 -2.40
C LEU A 31 4.11 -0.89 -3.34
N VAL A 32 4.24 0.38 -2.94
CA VAL A 32 3.93 1.55 -3.79
C VAL A 32 4.91 1.65 -4.95
N GLY A 33 6.20 1.36 -4.74
CA GLY A 33 7.19 1.28 -5.82
C GLY A 33 6.82 0.23 -6.87
N SER A 34 6.36 -0.94 -6.45
CA SER A 34 5.89 -2.00 -7.34
C SER A 34 4.61 -1.63 -8.08
N ILE A 35 3.65 -1.00 -7.37
CA ILE A 35 2.39 -0.53 -7.95
C ILE A 35 2.66 0.50 -9.06
N THR A 36 3.51 1.50 -8.80
CA THR A 36 3.85 2.55 -9.76
C THR A 36 4.63 2.02 -10.94
N LEU A 37 5.53 1.05 -10.72
CA LEU A 37 6.24 0.36 -11.81
C LEU A 37 5.25 -0.36 -12.73
N ILE A 38 4.31 -1.12 -12.16
CA ILE A 38 3.31 -1.85 -12.94
C ILE A 38 2.40 -0.86 -13.68
N TYR A 39 1.94 0.19 -13.01
CA TYR A 39 1.07 1.21 -13.58
C TYR A 39 1.71 1.97 -14.75
N TRP A 40 2.92 2.50 -14.57
CA TRP A 40 3.57 3.36 -15.56
C TRP A 40 4.26 2.60 -16.68
N CYS A 41 4.74 1.38 -16.42
CA CYS A 41 5.69 0.71 -17.32
C CYS A 41 5.27 -0.69 -17.81
N ILE A 42 4.33 -1.38 -17.15
CA ILE A 42 4.00 -2.78 -17.49
C ILE A 42 2.55 -2.91 -17.97
N ASN A 43 1.59 -2.61 -17.10
CA ASN A 43 0.17 -2.77 -17.38
C ASN A 43 -0.67 -1.81 -16.53
N LYS A 44 -1.21 -0.77 -17.18
CA LYS A 44 -2.03 0.27 -16.57
C LYS A 44 -3.21 -0.29 -15.78
N LYS A 45 -3.93 -1.26 -16.36
CA LYS A 45 -5.13 -1.87 -15.76
C LYS A 45 -4.79 -2.63 -14.47
N VAL A 46 -3.73 -3.44 -14.51
CA VAL A 46 -3.26 -4.17 -13.31
C VAL A 46 -2.75 -3.18 -12.25
N GLY A 47 -2.01 -2.14 -12.67
CA GLY A 47 -1.54 -1.07 -11.80
C GLY A 47 -2.69 -0.37 -11.06
N TYR A 48 -3.78 -0.03 -11.75
CA TYR A 48 -4.97 0.55 -11.12
C TYR A 48 -5.63 -0.37 -10.12
N ARG A 49 -5.81 -1.64 -10.47
CA ARG A 49 -6.41 -2.62 -9.55
C ARG A 49 -5.57 -2.82 -8.30
N LEU A 50 -4.24 -2.87 -8.44
CA LEU A 50 -3.31 -2.95 -7.32
C LEU A 50 -3.36 -1.70 -6.44
N ALA A 51 -3.29 -0.51 -7.05
CA ALA A 51 -3.36 0.77 -6.35
C ALA A 51 -4.68 0.91 -5.60
N PHE A 52 -5.81 0.73 -6.27
CA PHE A 52 -7.13 0.82 -5.66
C PHE A 52 -7.27 -0.14 -4.47
N THR A 53 -6.91 -1.41 -4.67
CA THR A 53 -7.04 -2.43 -3.62
C THR A 53 -6.14 -2.11 -2.43
N TYR A 54 -4.86 -1.80 -2.67
CA TYR A 54 -3.92 -1.50 -1.59
C TYR A 54 -4.32 -0.25 -0.82
N LEU A 55 -4.63 0.85 -1.50
CA LEU A 55 -4.96 2.12 -0.84
C LEU A 55 -6.23 2.02 -0.01
N THR A 56 -7.30 1.45 -0.56
CA THR A 56 -8.55 1.24 0.18
C THR A 56 -8.38 0.24 1.32
N SER A 57 -7.54 -0.78 1.16
CA SER A 57 -7.18 -1.72 2.24
C SER A 57 -6.45 -1.00 3.37
N MET A 58 -5.54 -0.07 3.07
CA MET A 58 -4.81 0.69 4.09
C MET A 58 -5.69 1.72 4.80
N VAL A 59 -6.68 2.32 4.12
CA VAL A 59 -7.73 3.11 4.77
C VAL A 59 -8.52 2.26 5.75
N LEU A 60 -8.98 1.08 5.32
CA LEU A 60 -9.69 0.13 6.18
C LEU A 60 -8.83 -0.31 7.38
N ASN A 61 -7.55 -0.61 7.15
CA ASN A 61 -6.60 -0.98 8.19
C ASN A 61 -6.47 0.11 9.25
N GLY A 62 -6.31 1.37 8.82
CA GLY A 62 -6.21 2.53 9.72
C GLY A 62 -7.49 2.74 10.52
N ALA A 63 -8.66 2.63 9.89
CA ALA A 63 -9.94 2.77 10.59
C ALA A 63 -10.13 1.68 11.64
N ILE A 64 -9.87 0.40 11.30
CA ILE A 64 -9.99 -0.71 12.24
C ILE A 64 -9.00 -0.54 13.41
N LYS A 65 -7.77 -0.06 13.15
CA LYS A 65 -6.80 0.25 14.20
C LYS A 65 -7.35 1.26 15.22
N GLU A 66 -8.00 2.32 14.73
CA GLU A 66 -8.58 3.36 15.58
C GLU A 66 -9.85 2.90 16.32
N ILE A 67 -10.56 1.90 15.80
CA ILE A 67 -11.71 1.28 16.48
C ILE A 67 -11.24 0.40 17.64
N PHE A 68 -10.29 -0.50 17.39
CA PHE A 68 -9.90 -1.51 18.38
C PHE A 68 -8.81 -1.03 19.36
N LYS A 69 -7.95 -0.09 18.93
CA LYS A 69 -6.89 0.52 19.75
C LYS A 69 -6.01 -0.48 20.51
N ILE A 70 -5.79 -1.67 19.94
CA ILE A 70 -5.03 -2.74 20.60
C ILE A 70 -3.55 -2.35 20.69
N PRO A 71 -2.94 -2.34 21.89
CA PRO A 71 -1.53 -2.01 22.04
C PRO A 71 -0.62 -3.11 21.47
N ARG A 72 0.57 -2.71 21.02
CA ARG A 72 1.57 -3.64 20.46
C ARG A 72 2.22 -4.49 21.56
N PRO A 73 2.75 -5.68 21.22
CA PRO A 73 3.42 -6.56 22.18
C PRO A 73 4.83 -6.10 22.59
N PHE A 74 5.16 -4.81 22.40
CA PHE A 74 6.51 -4.31 22.64
C PHE A 74 7.00 -4.56 24.06
N ASN A 75 8.25 -5.01 24.18
CA ASN A 75 9.00 -5.14 25.44
C ASN A 75 8.24 -5.91 26.54
N LYS A 76 7.29 -6.78 26.19
CA LYS A 76 6.69 -7.72 27.14
C LYS A 76 7.70 -8.80 27.51
N ASP A 77 7.60 -9.33 28.72
CA ASP A 77 8.55 -10.31 29.24
C ASP A 77 8.73 -11.51 28.30
N GLY A 78 9.99 -11.74 27.91
CA GLY A 78 10.38 -12.81 26.98
C GLY A 78 10.07 -12.53 25.51
N ILE A 79 9.84 -11.27 25.12
CA ILE A 79 9.68 -10.86 23.70
C ILE A 79 10.74 -9.83 23.33
N LYS A 80 11.57 -10.18 22.34
CA LYS A 80 12.51 -9.26 21.71
C LYS A 80 11.81 -8.49 20.59
N SER A 81 11.66 -7.17 20.71
CA SER A 81 11.05 -6.36 19.65
C SER A 81 12.11 -5.73 18.75
N LEU A 82 12.10 -6.10 17.47
CA LEU A 82 12.95 -5.56 16.42
C LEU A 82 12.16 -4.57 15.56
N ARG A 83 12.83 -3.57 14.98
CA ARG A 83 12.20 -2.52 14.12
C ARG A 83 11.04 -1.75 14.76
N THR A 84 11.08 -1.50 16.07
CA THR A 84 10.04 -0.74 16.79
C THR A 84 9.85 0.68 16.24
N LYS A 85 10.92 1.33 15.76
CA LYS A 85 10.89 2.67 15.17
C LYS A 85 9.99 2.81 13.94
N THR A 86 9.77 1.72 13.19
CA THR A 86 8.92 1.71 12.00
C THR A 86 7.56 1.05 12.26
N ALA A 87 7.28 0.62 13.49
CA ALA A 87 6.04 -0.02 13.89
C ALA A 87 5.13 1.00 14.62
N THR A 88 4.65 2.00 13.88
CA THR A 88 3.77 3.08 14.38
C THR A 88 2.33 2.62 14.61
N GLY A 89 1.57 3.38 15.41
CA GLY A 89 0.14 3.13 15.66
C GLY A 89 -0.18 1.83 16.40
N TYR A 90 -1.47 1.49 16.45
CA TYR A 90 -1.98 0.30 17.13
C TYR A 90 -1.55 -1.02 16.46
N SER A 91 -1.70 -2.15 17.16
CA SER A 91 -1.26 -3.47 16.70
C SER A 91 -2.23 -4.09 15.70
N PHE A 92 -3.51 -4.21 16.07
CA PHE A 92 -4.51 -4.93 15.30
C PHE A 92 -5.18 -4.03 14.26
N PRO A 93 -5.39 -4.49 13.01
CA PRO A 93 -4.73 -5.64 12.37
C PRO A 93 -3.34 -5.26 11.85
N SER A 94 -2.49 -6.25 11.55
CA SER A 94 -1.14 -5.99 11.06
C SER A 94 -1.15 -5.34 9.66
N GLY A 95 -0.64 -4.10 9.55
CA GLY A 95 -0.64 -3.34 8.30
C GLY A 95 0.26 -3.94 7.21
N HIS A 96 1.46 -4.44 7.56
CA HIS A 96 2.32 -5.12 6.59
C HIS A 96 1.66 -6.38 6.04
N THR A 97 1.06 -7.18 6.92
CA THR A 97 0.38 -8.42 6.55
C THR A 97 -0.85 -8.14 5.68
N GLN A 98 -1.68 -7.16 6.07
CA GLN A 98 -2.86 -6.79 5.30
C GLN A 98 -2.50 -6.19 3.95
N GLY A 99 -1.56 -5.25 3.91
CA GLY A 99 -1.08 -4.59 2.69
C GLY A 99 -0.46 -5.58 1.70
N SER A 100 0.44 -6.47 2.17
CA SER A 100 1.04 -7.50 1.33
C SER A 100 0.01 -8.51 0.84
N SER A 101 -0.90 -8.95 1.70
CA SER A 101 -1.98 -9.88 1.31
C SER A 101 -2.89 -9.27 0.25
N SER A 102 -3.27 -8.01 0.41
CA SER A 102 -4.06 -7.27 -0.58
C SER A 102 -3.34 -7.13 -1.92
N PHE A 103 -2.05 -6.78 -1.88
CA PHE A 103 -1.23 -6.60 -3.08
C PHE A 103 -1.01 -7.93 -3.83
N PHE A 104 -0.46 -8.95 -3.17
CA PHE A 104 -0.12 -10.22 -3.82
C PHE A 104 -1.38 -10.97 -4.27
N THR A 105 -2.48 -10.94 -3.49
CA THR A 105 -3.76 -11.52 -3.93
C THR A 105 -4.29 -10.85 -5.19
N THR A 106 -4.23 -9.52 -5.25
CA THR A 106 -4.64 -8.78 -6.46
C THR A 106 -3.74 -9.12 -7.65
N LEU A 107 -2.43 -9.25 -7.44
CA LEU A 107 -1.50 -9.64 -8.49
C LEU A 107 -1.82 -11.03 -9.04
N MET A 108 -2.04 -12.00 -8.15
CA MET A 108 -2.42 -13.38 -8.49
C MET A 108 -3.70 -13.42 -9.33
N LEU A 109 -4.75 -12.72 -8.89
CA LEU A 109 -6.06 -12.68 -9.55
C LEU A 109 -6.01 -12.05 -10.96
N ASN A 110 -5.10 -11.10 -11.20
CA ASN A 110 -5.06 -10.36 -12.47
C ASN A 110 -4.05 -10.91 -13.48
N ILE A 111 -2.99 -11.60 -13.04
CA ILE A 111 -2.04 -12.25 -13.95
C ILE A 111 -2.47 -13.68 -14.29
N ASN A 112 -3.14 -14.37 -13.35
CA ASN A 112 -3.69 -15.70 -13.55
C ASN A 112 -2.68 -16.75 -14.08
N LYS A 113 -1.48 -16.78 -13.50
CA LYS A 113 -0.43 -17.75 -13.81
C LYS A 113 0.02 -18.46 -12.53
N ILE A 114 0.11 -19.79 -12.56
CA ILE A 114 0.36 -20.61 -11.36
C ILE A 114 1.59 -20.19 -10.56
N TYR A 115 2.69 -19.79 -11.23
CA TYR A 115 3.89 -19.36 -10.53
C TYR A 115 3.69 -18.06 -9.73
N PHE A 116 2.85 -17.13 -10.18
CA PHE A 116 2.46 -15.96 -9.38
C PHE A 116 1.63 -16.36 -8.16
N TYR A 117 0.81 -17.41 -8.27
CA TYR A 117 0.08 -17.95 -7.11
C TYR A 117 1.02 -18.50 -6.05
N ILE A 118 2.00 -19.31 -6.46
CA ILE A 118 2.99 -19.90 -5.57
C ILE A 118 3.84 -18.81 -4.91
N ILE A 119 4.43 -17.93 -5.72
CA ILE A 119 5.31 -16.85 -5.23
C ILE A 119 4.54 -15.89 -4.33
N GLY A 120 3.34 -15.46 -4.74
CA GLY A 120 2.49 -14.57 -3.96
C GLY A 120 2.11 -15.16 -2.61
N PHE A 121 1.70 -16.43 -2.57
CA PHE A 121 1.41 -17.13 -1.33
C PHE A 121 2.63 -17.20 -0.40
N ILE A 122 3.80 -17.55 -0.93
CA ILE A 122 5.05 -17.60 -0.15
C ILE A 122 5.36 -16.23 0.47
N PHE A 123 5.30 -15.15 -0.31
CA PHE A 123 5.56 -13.80 0.22
C PHE A 123 4.55 -13.41 1.31
N ILE A 124 3.27 -13.69 1.12
CA ILE A 124 2.23 -13.41 2.13
C ILE A 124 2.57 -14.10 3.46
N ILE A 125 2.88 -15.40 3.42
CA ILE A 125 3.18 -16.18 4.62
C ILE A 125 4.50 -15.74 5.25
N LEU A 126 5.56 -15.51 4.47
CA LEU A 126 6.85 -15.07 5.00
C LEU A 126 6.75 -13.69 5.65
N ILE A 127 6.03 -12.75 5.05
CA ILE A 127 5.80 -11.41 5.63
C ILE A 127 5.00 -11.56 6.92
N ALA A 128 3.92 -12.35 6.93
CA ALA A 128 3.11 -12.62 8.14
C ALA A 128 3.97 -13.17 9.30
N ILE A 129 4.79 -14.18 9.03
CA ILE A 129 5.71 -14.78 10.01
C ILE A 129 6.74 -13.75 10.49
N SER A 130 7.28 -12.93 9.58
CA SER A 130 8.27 -11.90 9.96
C SER A 130 7.71 -10.96 11.03
N ARG A 131 6.41 -10.65 11.02
CA ARG A 131 5.78 -9.76 12.00
C ARG A 131 5.69 -10.37 13.41
N LEU A 132 5.54 -11.70 13.48
CA LEU A 132 5.59 -12.46 14.73
C LEU A 132 7.03 -12.57 15.21
N TYR A 133 7.95 -12.97 14.33
CA TYR A 133 9.37 -13.15 14.63
C TYR A 133 10.00 -11.84 15.17
N LEU A 134 9.72 -10.70 14.52
CA LEU A 134 10.22 -9.39 14.95
C LEU A 134 9.56 -8.87 16.24
N GLY A 135 8.59 -9.59 16.81
CA GLY A 135 7.99 -9.24 18.10
C GLY A 135 7.22 -7.91 18.10
N VAL A 136 6.60 -7.55 16.97
CA VAL A 136 5.88 -6.28 16.78
C VAL A 136 4.37 -6.46 16.58
N HIS A 137 3.92 -7.71 16.39
CA HIS A 137 2.53 -8.10 16.25
C HIS A 137 2.28 -9.47 16.88
N THR A 138 1.05 -9.70 17.31
CA THR A 138 0.54 -10.99 17.79
C THR A 138 -0.03 -11.83 16.66
N LEU A 139 -0.29 -13.12 16.92
CA LEU A 139 -0.95 -14.00 15.96
C LEU A 139 -2.32 -13.47 15.52
N MET A 140 -3.09 -12.89 16.45
CA MET A 140 -4.40 -12.29 16.14
C MET A 140 -4.26 -11.12 15.15
N ASP A 141 -3.25 -10.26 15.33
CA ASP A 141 -2.99 -9.14 14.42
C ASP A 141 -2.65 -9.60 13.01
N VAL A 142 -1.83 -10.65 12.92
CA VAL A 142 -1.37 -11.22 11.64
C VAL A 142 -2.51 -11.96 10.95
N SER A 143 -3.25 -12.82 11.65
CA SER A 143 -4.41 -13.52 11.11
C SER A 143 -5.52 -12.56 10.66
N GLY A 144 -5.81 -11.52 11.45
CA GLY A 144 -6.76 -10.48 11.06
C GLY A 144 -6.31 -9.74 9.80
N GLY A 145 -5.02 -9.40 9.71
CA GLY A 145 -4.44 -8.78 8.52
C GLY A 145 -4.52 -9.67 7.28
N LEU A 146 -4.22 -10.97 7.40
CA LEU A 146 -4.34 -11.95 6.31
C LEU A 146 -5.77 -12.02 5.77
N ILE A 147 -6.74 -12.26 6.68
CA ILE A 147 -8.15 -12.43 6.30
C ILE A 147 -8.67 -11.15 5.64
N LEU A 148 -8.47 -9.99 6.29
CA LEU A 148 -8.90 -8.71 5.75
C LEU A 148 -8.25 -8.43 4.41
N GLY A 149 -6.94 -8.69 4.27
CA GLY A 149 -6.22 -8.38 3.05
C GLY A 149 -6.67 -9.20 1.85
N VAL A 150 -6.87 -10.51 2.04
CA VAL A 150 -7.35 -11.43 0.98
C VAL A 150 -8.80 -11.16 0.62
N VAL A 151 -9.69 -11.06 1.62
CA VAL A 151 -11.12 -10.79 1.39
C VAL A 151 -11.31 -9.44 0.71
N TRP A 152 -10.60 -8.41 1.17
CA TRP A 152 -10.67 -7.09 0.57
C TRP A 152 -10.15 -7.09 -0.86
N ALA A 153 -9.09 -7.84 -1.18
CA ALA A 153 -8.62 -7.96 -2.57
C ALA A 153 -9.69 -8.50 -3.51
N VAL A 154 -10.42 -9.54 -3.11
CA VAL A 154 -11.52 -10.10 -3.92
C VAL A 154 -12.63 -9.06 -4.12
N ILE A 155 -13.04 -8.37 -3.06
CA ILE A 155 -14.10 -7.34 -3.11
C ILE A 155 -13.66 -6.16 -3.99
N ALA A 156 -12.48 -5.60 -3.74
CA ALA A 156 -11.95 -4.44 -4.44
C ALA A 156 -11.75 -4.72 -5.95
N ASN A 157 -11.33 -5.93 -6.33
CA ASN A 157 -11.24 -6.31 -7.74
C ASN A 157 -12.61 -6.41 -8.42
N LYS A 158 -13.65 -6.88 -7.72
CA LYS A 158 -15.03 -6.86 -8.25
C LYS A 158 -15.52 -5.42 -8.43
N ILE A 159 -15.28 -4.54 -7.45
CA ILE A 159 -15.63 -3.12 -7.52
C ILE A 159 -14.91 -2.45 -8.71
N MET A 160 -13.60 -2.67 -8.87
CA MET A 160 -12.84 -2.13 -10.00
C MET A 160 -13.33 -2.67 -11.34
N SER A 161 -13.62 -3.98 -11.43
CA SER A 161 -14.19 -4.55 -12.63
C SER A 161 -15.52 -3.88 -12.99
N TYR A 162 -16.37 -3.58 -12.02
CA TYR A 162 -17.61 -2.85 -12.25
C TYR A 162 -17.37 -1.39 -12.68
N ALA A 163 -16.45 -0.69 -12.03
CA ALA A 163 -16.11 0.71 -12.33
C ALA A 163 -15.51 0.89 -13.73
N GLU A 164 -14.67 -0.06 -14.17
CA GLU A 164 -14.06 -0.09 -15.51
C GLU A 164 -15.10 -0.18 -16.64
N HIS A 165 -16.29 -0.76 -16.40
CA HIS A 165 -17.39 -0.84 -17.37
C HIS A 165 -18.27 0.42 -17.36
N ASN A 166 -17.68 1.59 -17.62
CA ASN A 166 -18.34 2.91 -17.73
C ASN A 166 -19.05 3.44 -16.46
N LYS A 167 -18.69 2.93 -15.28
CA LYS A 167 -19.27 3.37 -14.00
C LYS A 167 -18.22 3.95 -13.06
N GLN A 168 -17.19 4.59 -13.62
CA GLN A 168 -16.06 5.13 -12.87
C GLN A 168 -16.49 6.11 -11.75
N TYR A 169 -17.58 6.85 -11.97
CA TYR A 169 -18.16 7.76 -10.98
C TYR A 169 -18.61 7.07 -9.69
N THR A 170 -18.90 5.76 -9.70
CA THR A 170 -19.33 5.04 -8.49
C THR A 170 -18.21 4.92 -7.46
N LEU A 171 -16.95 5.07 -7.86
CA LEU A 171 -15.82 5.07 -6.92
C LEU A 171 -15.83 6.31 -6.01
N PHE A 172 -16.43 7.43 -6.43
CA PHE A 172 -16.58 8.61 -5.57
C PHE A 172 -17.47 8.35 -4.35
N LEU A 173 -18.32 7.32 -4.38
CA LEU A 173 -19.11 6.92 -3.20
C LEU A 173 -18.22 6.49 -2.03
N LEU A 174 -16.98 6.04 -2.29
CA LEU A 174 -16.02 5.69 -1.25
C LEU A 174 -15.46 6.91 -0.51
N LEU A 175 -15.62 8.12 -1.05
CA LEU A 175 -15.21 9.34 -0.34
C LEU A 175 -16.08 9.59 0.90
N ILE A 176 -17.35 9.19 0.88
CA ILE A 176 -18.28 9.37 2.01
C ILE A 176 -17.76 8.67 3.28
N PRO A 177 -17.52 7.33 3.28
CA PRO A 177 -17.00 6.67 4.47
C PRO A 177 -15.59 7.12 4.84
N ILE A 178 -14.74 7.55 3.88
CA ILE A 178 -13.40 8.08 4.17
C ILE A 178 -13.50 9.40 4.95
N ILE A 179 -14.35 10.33 4.50
CA ILE A 179 -14.56 11.64 5.12
C ILE A 179 -15.18 11.46 6.51
N ILE A 180 -16.20 10.62 6.65
CA ILE A 180 -16.80 10.31 7.96
C ILE A 180 -15.73 9.76 8.90
N SER A 181 -14.90 8.82 8.43
CA SER A 181 -13.85 8.22 9.23
C SER A 181 -12.74 9.22 9.60
N CYS A 182 -12.48 10.27 8.81
CA CYS A 182 -11.56 11.36 9.21
C CYS A 182 -12.03 12.11 10.48
N ILE A 183 -13.32 12.08 10.81
CA ILE A 183 -13.87 12.70 12.03
C ILE A 183 -13.54 11.85 13.26
N PHE A 184 -13.58 10.52 13.13
CA PHE A 184 -13.43 9.59 14.25
C PHE A 184 -12.03 9.01 14.41
N CYS A 185 -11.26 8.91 13.32
CA CYS A 185 -9.93 8.32 13.31
C CYS A 185 -8.87 9.41 13.48
N ASN A 186 -8.15 9.42 14.60
CA ASN A 186 -7.15 10.45 14.88
C ASN A 186 -5.72 9.92 14.76
N SER A 187 -5.40 9.32 13.61
CA SER A 187 -4.09 8.71 13.35
C SER A 187 -3.44 9.27 12.09
N PRO A 188 -2.17 9.73 12.14
CA PRO A 188 -1.44 10.18 10.96
C PRO A 188 -1.45 9.14 9.84
N ASP A 189 -1.36 7.85 10.18
CA ASP A 189 -1.31 6.77 9.18
C ASP A 189 -2.66 6.63 8.44
N TYR A 190 -3.78 6.88 9.12
CA TYR A 190 -5.10 6.94 8.48
C TYR A 190 -5.19 8.13 7.51
N PHE A 191 -4.79 9.34 7.93
CA PHE A 191 -4.86 10.53 7.09
C PHE A 191 -3.96 10.46 5.85
N LYS A 192 -2.77 9.85 5.95
CA LYS A 192 -1.91 9.56 4.79
C LYS A 192 -2.63 8.67 3.78
N ALA A 193 -3.18 7.55 4.25
CA ALA A 193 -3.90 6.58 3.40
C ALA A 193 -5.15 7.21 2.77
N ALA A 194 -5.92 7.99 3.54
CA ALA A 194 -7.09 8.70 3.06
C ALA A 194 -6.72 9.72 1.96
N GLY A 195 -5.70 10.56 2.18
CA GLY A 195 -5.27 11.58 1.21
C GLY A 195 -4.85 10.98 -0.13
N ILE A 196 -4.00 9.95 -0.10
CA ILE A 196 -3.57 9.29 -1.33
C ILE A 196 -4.71 8.49 -2.00
N CYS A 197 -5.63 7.90 -1.22
CA CYS A 197 -6.80 7.20 -1.77
C CYS A 197 -7.77 8.17 -2.47
N CYS A 198 -8.05 9.33 -1.88
CA CYS A 198 -8.90 10.36 -2.47
C CYS A 198 -8.32 10.88 -3.79
N SER A 199 -7.03 11.24 -3.78
CA SER A 199 -6.33 11.69 -4.99
C SER A 199 -6.22 10.58 -6.05
N PHE A 200 -6.10 9.31 -5.65
CA PHE A 200 -6.14 8.19 -6.58
C PHE A 200 -7.51 8.06 -7.28
N ILE A 201 -8.62 8.16 -6.54
CA ILE A 201 -9.97 8.09 -7.14
C ILE A 201 -10.16 9.22 -8.16
N LEU A 202 -9.79 10.45 -7.77
CA LEU A 202 -9.84 11.61 -8.66
C LEU A 202 -8.92 11.44 -9.87
N GLY A 203 -7.68 11.00 -9.65
CA GLY A 203 -6.68 10.84 -10.68
C GLY A 203 -6.99 9.70 -11.64
N PHE A 204 -7.57 8.60 -11.17
CA PHE A 204 -8.11 7.54 -12.03
C PHE A 204 -9.16 8.11 -12.98
N PHE A 205 -10.13 8.88 -12.45
CA PHE A 205 -11.15 9.52 -13.27
C PHE A 205 -10.59 10.51 -14.29
N ILE A 206 -9.61 11.34 -13.89
CA ILE A 206 -8.97 12.31 -14.78
C ILE A 206 -8.17 11.57 -15.87
N GLU A 207 -7.42 10.54 -15.49
CA GLU A 207 -6.59 9.80 -16.43
C GLU A 207 -7.44 9.10 -17.49
N THR A 208 -8.47 8.37 -17.07
CA THR A 208 -9.32 7.60 -18.00
C THR A 208 -10.13 8.49 -18.93
N LYS A 209 -10.53 9.69 -18.49
CA LYS A 209 -11.40 10.59 -19.25
C LYS A 209 -10.65 11.61 -20.10
N TYR A 210 -9.50 12.10 -19.65
CA TYR A 210 -8.84 13.25 -20.27
C TYR A 210 -7.39 12.99 -20.70
N ILE A 211 -6.67 12.06 -20.07
CA ILE A 211 -5.24 11.83 -20.36
C ILE A 211 -5.07 10.66 -21.33
N ASN A 212 -5.74 9.54 -21.05
CA ASN A 212 -5.60 8.27 -21.76
C ASN A 212 -4.14 7.86 -22.00
N PHE A 213 -3.36 7.77 -20.94
CA PHE A 213 -1.94 7.47 -20.98
C PHE A 213 -1.65 6.07 -21.53
N GLU A 214 -0.71 5.99 -22.47
CA GLU A 214 -0.23 4.74 -23.06
C GLU A 214 1.05 4.24 -22.39
N VAL A 215 1.04 2.97 -21.99
CA VAL A 215 2.14 2.38 -21.22
C VAL A 215 3.34 2.02 -22.09
N ARG A 216 3.10 1.55 -23.31
CA ARG A 216 4.12 0.89 -24.15
C ARG A 216 5.14 1.92 -24.66
N GLN A 217 6.40 1.66 -24.35
CA GLN A 217 7.56 2.45 -24.74
C GLN A 217 8.80 1.55 -24.81
N PRO A 218 9.87 1.94 -25.54
CA PRO A 218 11.15 1.24 -25.51
C PRO A 218 11.69 1.09 -24.09
N PHE A 219 12.44 0.01 -23.82
CA PHE A 219 12.92 -0.33 -22.48
C PHE A 219 13.70 0.82 -21.80
N ASN A 220 14.56 1.51 -22.54
CA ASN A 220 15.32 2.65 -22.02
C ASN A 220 14.42 3.81 -21.56
N ILE A 221 13.34 4.08 -22.32
CA ILE A 221 12.35 5.10 -21.96
C ILE A 221 11.55 4.67 -20.74
N GLN A 222 11.25 3.38 -20.57
CA GLN A 222 10.58 2.89 -19.36
C GLN A 222 11.42 3.13 -18.10
N ILE A 223 12.74 2.90 -18.18
CA ILE A 223 13.66 3.18 -17.08
C ILE A 223 13.64 4.67 -16.74
N ILE A 224 13.76 5.54 -17.75
CA ILE A 224 13.76 7.00 -17.56
C ILE A 224 12.44 7.45 -16.93
N LYS A 225 11.29 7.00 -17.45
CA LYS A 225 9.95 7.31 -16.89
C LYS A 225 9.88 6.93 -15.42
N TYR A 226 10.28 5.70 -15.07
CA TYR A 226 10.18 5.22 -13.70
C TYR A 226 11.09 6.00 -12.75
N ILE A 227 12.36 6.19 -13.10
CA ILE A 227 13.32 6.95 -12.29
C ILE A 227 12.85 8.39 -12.11
N LEU A 228 12.44 9.06 -13.18
CA LEU A 228 11.97 10.44 -13.14
C LEU A 228 10.68 10.57 -12.31
N GLY A 229 9.72 9.67 -12.52
CA GLY A 229 8.44 9.65 -11.78
C GLY A 229 8.63 9.47 -10.28
N ILE A 230 9.46 8.51 -9.86
CA ILE A 230 9.77 8.27 -8.45
C ILE A 230 10.61 9.40 -7.86
N SER A 231 11.61 9.91 -8.57
CA SER A 231 12.46 11.00 -8.07
C SER A 231 11.65 12.26 -7.78
N ILE A 232 10.77 12.66 -8.70
CA ILE A 232 9.89 13.81 -8.48
C ILE A 232 8.90 13.54 -7.35
N ALA A 233 8.34 12.34 -7.25
CA ALA A 233 7.46 11.97 -6.14
C ALA A 233 8.16 12.12 -4.77
N LEU A 234 9.43 11.69 -4.67
CA LEU A 234 10.24 11.85 -3.46
C LEU A 234 10.56 13.32 -3.17
N ILE A 235 10.91 14.10 -4.20
CA ILE A 235 11.15 15.55 -4.07
C ILE A 235 9.89 16.25 -3.56
N ILE A 236 8.72 15.99 -4.15
CA ILE A 236 7.43 16.52 -3.70
C ILE A 236 7.18 16.16 -2.23
N LYS A 237 7.39 14.89 -1.86
CA LYS A 237 7.19 14.41 -0.49
C LYS A 237 8.10 15.14 0.52
N ILE A 238 9.38 15.34 0.18
CA ILE A 238 10.35 16.01 1.05
C ILE A 238 10.06 17.51 1.14
N LEU A 239 9.81 18.18 0.01
CA LEU A 239 9.51 19.61 -0.02
C LEU A 239 8.24 19.93 0.78
N LEU A 240 7.14 19.20 0.52
CA LEU A 240 5.87 19.42 1.21
C LEU A 240 5.96 19.18 2.72
N LYS A 241 6.87 18.29 3.17
CA LYS A 241 7.10 18.09 4.62
C LYS A 241 7.63 19.33 5.32
N ASN A 242 8.35 20.21 4.61
CA ASN A 242 8.89 21.45 5.18
C ASN A 242 7.89 22.61 5.17
N PHE A 243 6.91 22.60 4.26
CA PHE A 243 5.92 23.68 4.11
C PHE A 243 4.58 23.41 4.80
N LEU A 244 4.18 22.14 4.93
CA LEU A 244 2.89 21.78 5.51
C LEU A 244 2.99 21.56 7.02
N PRO A 245 1.92 21.83 7.78
CA PRO A 245 1.88 21.57 9.21
C PRO A 245 2.08 20.07 9.51
N GLN A 246 2.82 19.75 10.57
CA GLN A 246 3.06 18.36 11.01
C GLN A 246 1.88 17.80 11.82
N ASN A 247 0.68 17.96 11.29
CA ASN A 247 -0.56 17.43 11.86
C ASN A 247 -1.28 16.54 10.83
N ASN A 248 -2.39 15.94 11.25
CA ASN A 248 -3.17 15.02 10.40
C ASN A 248 -3.63 15.64 9.08
N LEU A 249 -4.04 16.92 9.10
CA LEU A 249 -4.44 17.63 7.89
C LEU A 249 -3.27 17.85 6.93
N GLY A 250 -2.09 18.24 7.44
CA GLY A 250 -0.89 18.38 6.62
C GLY A 250 -0.43 17.05 6.02
N GLU A 251 -0.54 15.95 6.78
CA GLU A 251 -0.28 14.59 6.27
C GLU A 251 -1.24 14.20 5.15
N PHE A 252 -2.54 14.49 5.30
CA PHE A 252 -3.54 14.27 4.26
C PHE A 252 -3.22 15.06 2.99
N ILE A 253 -2.98 16.38 3.12
CA ILE A 253 -2.68 17.25 1.97
C ILE A 253 -1.40 16.78 1.27
N ARG A 254 -0.36 16.44 2.03
CA ARG A 254 0.91 15.96 1.47
C ARG A 254 0.72 14.72 0.61
N TYR A 255 0.01 13.72 1.14
CA TYR A 255 -0.22 12.47 0.43
C TYR A 255 -1.25 12.58 -0.68
N PHE A 256 -2.19 13.53 -0.58
CA PHE A 256 -3.10 13.89 -1.67
C PHE A 256 -2.32 14.46 -2.87
N VAL A 257 -1.44 15.45 -2.64
CA VAL A 257 -0.62 16.02 -3.71
C VAL A 257 0.30 14.97 -4.33
N LEU A 258 0.89 14.09 -3.50
CA LEU A 258 1.70 12.98 -3.98
C LEU A 258 0.91 12.04 -4.89
N GLY A 259 -0.33 11.69 -4.53
CA GLY A 259 -1.18 10.83 -5.35
C GLY A 259 -1.62 11.50 -6.65
N ILE A 260 -1.87 12.83 -6.66
CA ILE A 260 -2.13 13.59 -7.89
C ILE A 260 -0.91 13.58 -8.81
N TRP A 261 0.31 13.76 -8.28
CA TRP A 261 1.52 13.61 -9.08
C TRP A 261 1.56 12.22 -9.75
N VAL A 262 1.34 11.17 -8.96
CA VAL A 262 1.46 9.80 -9.44
C VAL A 262 0.42 9.45 -10.51
N THR A 263 -0.82 9.91 -10.34
CA THR A 263 -1.95 9.48 -11.16
C THR A 263 -2.29 10.43 -12.30
N VAL A 264 -1.90 11.71 -12.23
CA VAL A 264 -2.26 12.74 -13.21
C VAL A 264 -1.02 13.32 -13.90
N PHE A 265 -0.12 13.94 -13.13
CA PHE A 265 0.99 14.70 -13.72
C PHE A 265 2.08 13.81 -14.33
N ALA A 266 2.45 12.71 -13.66
CA ALA A 266 3.43 11.78 -14.23
C ALA A 266 2.93 11.16 -15.55
N PRO A 267 1.69 10.62 -15.63
CA PRO A 267 1.12 10.18 -16.92
C PRO A 267 1.08 11.28 -17.99
N LEU A 268 0.67 12.51 -17.65
CA LEU A 268 0.71 13.65 -18.59
C LEU A 268 2.11 13.94 -19.13
N ALA A 269 3.12 13.91 -18.26
CA ALA A 269 4.52 14.11 -18.65
C ALA A 269 5.00 12.97 -19.55
N PHE A 270 4.67 11.73 -19.20
CA PHE A 270 5.08 10.56 -19.97
C PHE A 270 4.42 10.47 -21.35
N SER A 271 3.15 10.89 -21.46
CA SER A 271 2.45 10.98 -22.75
C SER A 271 3.12 11.97 -23.73
N LYS A 272 3.84 12.99 -23.22
CA LYS A 272 4.62 13.92 -24.05
C LYS A 272 5.98 13.36 -24.45
N ILE A 273 6.60 12.56 -23.58
CA ILE A 273 7.86 11.87 -23.91
C ILE A 273 7.63 10.86 -25.04
N SER A 274 6.51 10.14 -25.00
CA SER A 274 6.15 9.17 -26.04
C SER A 274 5.88 9.78 -27.41
N SER A 275 5.50 11.05 -27.49
CA SER A 275 5.32 11.73 -28.79
C SER A 275 6.63 12.21 -29.43
N LEU A 276 7.74 12.14 -28.70
CA LEU A 276 9.07 12.61 -29.13
C LEU A 276 10.03 11.47 -29.52
N SER A 277 9.65 10.22 -29.26
CA SER A 277 10.40 8.99 -29.58
C SER A 277 9.84 8.31 -30.82
#